data_AF-A0A3M2AME7-F1
#
_entry.id   AF-A0A3M2AME7-F1
#
_cell.length_a   1.000
_cell.length_b   1.000
_cell.length_c   1.000
_cell.angle_alpha   90.00
_cell.angle_beta   90.00
_cell.angle_gamma   90.00
#
_symmetry.space_group_name_H-M   'P 1'
#
loop_
_entity.id
_entity.type
_entity.pdbx_description
1 polymer ?
#
loop_
_entity_poly.entity_id
_entity_poly.type
_entity_poly.pdbx_seq_one_letter_code
_entity_poly.pdbx_strand_id
1 'polypeptide(L)'
;MSACRRWQDRLGAWFDGEVSPLEAAEVRAHLIDCPGCRAQVAAWRRQREDLGLLQPGPVPDGLVERMALRFEAGLAAEVRGLDRALRLWTAAAAVLLLAGLGLLLAGRNGLLPREVAASPPRDLDRAVSEILNRPEPAPAEASEGRR
;
A
#
# COMPACT_ATOMS: atom_id res chain seq x y z
N MET A 1 35.41 -13.94 -43.90
CA MET A 1 34.04 -14.19 -43.39
C MET A 1 33.96 -14.43 -41.89
N SER A 2 35.03 -14.83 -41.17
CA SER A 2 35.03 -14.95 -39.70
C SER A 2 35.17 -13.62 -38.95
N ALA A 3 35.94 -12.66 -39.48
CA ALA A 3 36.18 -11.37 -38.83
C ALA A 3 34.93 -10.46 -38.73
N CYS A 4 33.95 -10.62 -39.61
CA CYS A 4 32.71 -9.83 -39.61
C CYS A 4 31.72 -10.24 -38.52
N ARG A 5 31.82 -11.47 -37.99
CA ARG A 5 30.87 -11.98 -36.99
C ARG A 5 30.85 -11.13 -35.72
N ARG A 6 32.02 -10.67 -35.28
CA ARG A 6 32.14 -9.77 -34.10
C ARG A 6 31.47 -8.41 -34.28
N TRP A 7 31.19 -8.02 -35.53
CA TRP A 7 30.61 -6.72 -35.87
C TRP A 7 29.10 -6.78 -36.01
N GLN A 8 28.48 -7.96 -36.08
CA GLN A 8 27.04 -8.08 -36.34
C GLN A 8 26.20 -7.36 -35.27
N ASP A 9 26.49 -7.62 -34.00
CA ASP A 9 25.77 -6.99 -32.89
C ASP A 9 26.00 -5.46 -32.86
N ARG A 10 27.27 -5.04 -33.06
CA ARG A 10 27.64 -3.62 -33.08
C ARG A 10 27.05 -2.87 -34.28
N LEU A 11 26.89 -3.53 -35.42
CA LEU A 11 26.28 -2.96 -36.63
C LEU A 11 24.79 -2.69 -36.40
N GLY A 12 24.07 -3.62 -35.76
CA GLY A 12 22.67 -3.44 -35.39
C GLY A 12 22.49 -2.28 -34.42
N ALA A 13 23.21 -2.32 -33.28
CA ALA A 13 23.16 -1.25 -32.29
C ALA A 13 23.54 0.11 -32.90
N TRP A 14 24.55 0.16 -33.77
CA TRP A 14 24.91 1.39 -34.48
C TRP A 14 23.82 1.89 -35.44
N PHE A 15 23.14 0.96 -36.14
CA PHE A 15 22.05 1.28 -37.06
C PHE A 15 20.81 1.84 -36.36
N ASP A 16 20.58 1.44 -35.11
CA ASP A 16 19.49 1.92 -34.26
C ASP A 16 19.88 3.14 -33.40
N GLY A 17 21.16 3.52 -33.39
CA GLY A 17 21.66 4.70 -32.67
C GLY A 17 21.97 4.45 -31.20
N GLU A 18 22.15 3.19 -30.81
CA GLU A 18 22.33 2.72 -29.42
C GLU A 18 23.79 2.60 -28.99
N VAL A 19 24.73 3.10 -29.80
CA VAL A 19 26.18 3.01 -29.53
C VAL A 19 26.77 4.35 -29.12
N SER A 20 27.86 4.30 -28.36
CA SER A 20 28.64 5.50 -28.02
C SER A 20 29.30 6.12 -29.27
N PRO A 21 29.71 7.41 -29.21
CA PRO A 21 30.41 8.06 -30.33
C PRO A 21 31.71 7.34 -30.75
N LEU A 22 32.41 6.72 -29.80
CA LEU A 22 33.63 5.95 -30.06
C LEU A 22 33.31 4.68 -30.86
N GLU A 23 32.33 3.91 -30.41
CA GLU A 23 31.89 2.68 -31.11
C GLU A 23 31.34 3.00 -32.50
N ALA A 24 30.64 4.13 -32.67
CA ALA A 24 30.19 4.59 -33.97
C ALA A 24 31.37 4.91 -34.93
N ALA A 25 32.50 5.41 -34.42
CA ALA A 25 33.69 5.60 -35.22
C ALA A 25 34.33 4.27 -35.64
N GLU A 26 34.41 3.31 -34.71
CA GLU A 26 34.92 1.96 -34.98
C GLU A 26 34.08 1.22 -36.04
N VAL A 27 32.75 1.27 -35.93
CA VAL A 27 31.83 0.67 -36.91
C VAL A 27 31.98 1.33 -38.28
N ARG A 28 32.09 2.67 -38.34
CA ARG A 28 32.33 3.39 -39.60
C ARG A 28 33.65 3.00 -40.25
N ALA A 29 34.72 2.85 -39.48
CA ALA A 29 36.01 2.37 -39.99
C ALA A 29 35.87 0.98 -40.61
N HIS A 30 35.20 0.04 -39.93
CA HIS A 30 34.93 -1.29 -40.48
C HIS A 30 34.12 -1.25 -41.78
N LEU A 31 33.13 -0.37 -41.87
CA LEU A 31 32.30 -0.21 -43.06
C LEU A 31 33.07 0.34 -44.26
N ILE A 32 34.20 1.03 -44.09
CA ILE A 32 35.06 1.47 -45.21
C ILE A 32 35.69 0.26 -45.89
N ASP A 33 36.18 -0.70 -45.09
CA ASP A 33 36.96 -1.83 -45.60
C ASP A 33 36.11 -3.07 -45.93
N CYS A 34 34.88 -3.17 -45.41
CA CYS A 34 34.06 -4.36 -45.58
C CYS A 34 32.81 -4.18 -46.48
N PRO A 35 32.85 -4.62 -47.75
CA PRO A 35 31.68 -4.54 -48.64
C PRO A 35 30.50 -5.42 -48.18
N GLY A 36 30.76 -6.54 -47.51
CA GLY A 36 29.70 -7.43 -47.01
C GLY A 36 28.83 -6.78 -45.93
N CYS A 37 29.48 -6.11 -44.96
CA CYS A 37 28.76 -5.38 -43.92
C CYS A 37 28.04 -4.14 -44.48
N ARG A 38 28.60 -3.47 -45.49
CA ARG A 38 27.88 -2.39 -46.21
C ARG A 38 26.62 -2.90 -46.89
N ALA A 39 26.68 -4.05 -47.55
CA ALA A 39 25.51 -4.65 -48.20
C ALA A 39 24.43 -5.02 -47.18
N GLN A 40 24.81 -5.51 -46.00
CA GLN A 40 23.88 -5.81 -44.91
C GLN A 40 23.17 -4.55 -44.39
N VAL A 41 23.92 -3.48 -44.09
CA VAL A 41 23.33 -2.19 -43.68
C VAL A 41 22.40 -1.63 -44.76
N ALA A 42 22.77 -1.77 -46.04
CA ALA A 42 21.92 -1.35 -47.15
C ALA A 42 20.61 -2.15 -47.23
N ALA A 43 20.63 -3.44 -46.90
CA ALA A 43 19.42 -4.26 -46.82
C ALA A 43 18.50 -3.80 -45.68
N TRP A 44 19.04 -3.49 -44.50
CA TRP A 44 18.25 -2.94 -43.39
C TRP A 44 17.63 -1.58 -43.71
N ARG A 45 18.33 -0.71 -44.45
CA ARG A 45 17.75 0.57 -44.90
C ARG A 45 16.54 0.35 -45.80
N ARG A 46 16.64 -0.56 -46.77
CA ARG A 46 15.49 -0.90 -47.64
C ARG A 46 14.32 -1.45 -46.84
N GLN A 47 14.58 -2.33 -45.88
CA GLN A 47 13.52 -2.83 -45.00
C GLN A 47 12.86 -1.70 -44.21
N ARG A 48 13.63 -0.74 -43.68
CA ARG A 48 13.09 0.42 -42.97
C ARG A 48 12.24 1.31 -43.88
N GLU A 49 12.66 1.49 -45.13
CA GLU A 49 11.91 2.22 -46.16
C GLU A 49 10.59 1.50 -46.50
N ASP A 50 10.64 0.19 -46.76
CA ASP A 50 9.48 -0.65 -47.06
C ASP A 50 8.46 -0.62 -45.90
N LEU A 51 8.94 -0.73 -44.66
CA LEU A 51 8.09 -0.60 -43.46
C LEU A 51 7.51 0.81 -43.33
N GLY A 52 8.25 1.83 -43.74
CA GLY A 52 7.79 3.22 -43.80
C GLY A 52 6.57 3.38 -44.71
N LEU A 53 6.50 2.63 -45.82
CA LEU A 53 5.34 2.64 -46.73
C LEU A 53 4.08 2.03 -46.09
N LEU A 54 4.24 1.17 -45.08
CA LEU A 54 3.14 0.55 -44.35
C LEU A 54 2.68 1.38 -43.14
N GLN A 55 3.43 2.42 -42.74
CA GLN A 55 3.05 3.19 -41.57
C GLN A 55 1.81 4.06 -41.86
N PRO A 56 0.77 3.96 -41.02
CA PRO A 56 -0.50 4.61 -41.27
C PRO A 56 -0.41 6.12 -41.05
N GLY A 57 -0.50 6.88 -42.13
CA GLY A 57 -0.91 8.29 -42.13
C GLY A 57 -0.07 9.28 -41.31
N PRO A 58 -0.33 10.58 -41.44
CA PRO A 58 0.29 11.56 -40.57
C PRO A 58 -0.15 11.33 -39.11
N VAL A 59 0.78 11.56 -38.18
CA VAL A 59 0.47 11.58 -36.75
C VAL A 59 -0.64 12.62 -36.50
N PRO A 60 -1.77 12.25 -35.87
CA PRO A 60 -2.86 13.19 -35.64
C PRO A 60 -2.42 14.39 -34.81
N ASP A 61 -2.90 15.58 -35.19
CA ASP A 61 -2.63 16.81 -34.45
C ASP A 61 -3.01 16.66 -32.98
N GLY A 62 -2.15 17.19 -32.11
CA GLY A 62 -2.33 17.15 -30.66
C GLY A 62 -2.25 15.74 -30.04
N LEU A 63 -1.75 14.72 -30.74
CA LEU A 63 -1.54 13.39 -30.13
C LEU A 63 -0.63 13.46 -28.90
N VAL A 64 0.49 14.17 -29.02
CA VAL A 64 1.45 14.35 -27.91
C VAL A 64 0.78 15.04 -26.72
N GLU A 65 0.01 16.09 -26.97
CA GLU A 65 -0.76 16.80 -25.94
C GLU A 65 -1.76 15.87 -25.25
N ARG A 66 -2.52 15.08 -26.01
CA ARG A 66 -3.47 14.10 -25.45
C ARG A 66 -2.76 13.01 -24.64
N MET A 67 -1.56 12.60 -25.05
CA MET A 67 -0.74 11.64 -24.31
C MET A 67 -0.25 12.25 -22.99
N ALA A 68 0.26 13.48 -23.02
CA ALA A 68 0.72 14.21 -21.84
C ALA A 68 -0.41 14.36 -20.82
N LEU A 69 -1.58 14.85 -21.26
CA LEU A 69 -2.76 14.99 -20.41
C LEU A 69 -3.20 13.67 -19.78
N ARG A 70 -3.16 12.56 -20.53
CA ARG A 70 -3.47 11.23 -19.99
C ARG A 70 -2.45 10.76 -18.96
N PHE A 71 -1.17 11.01 -19.20
CA PHE A 71 -0.09 10.66 -18.28
C PHE A 71 -0.22 11.42 -16.96
N GLU A 72 -0.41 12.73 -17.03
CA GLU A 72 -0.63 13.59 -15.86
C GLU A 72 -1.87 13.18 -15.08
N ALA A 73 -2.98 12.91 -15.77
CA ALA A 73 -4.21 12.45 -15.13
C ALA A 73 -4.02 11.10 -14.42
N GLY A 74 -3.28 10.18 -15.02
CA GLY A 74 -2.92 8.88 -14.44
C GLY A 74 -2.11 9.03 -13.16
N LEU A 75 -1.01 9.79 -13.22
CA LEU A 75 -0.15 10.09 -12.06
C LEU A 75 -0.95 10.77 -10.93
N ALA A 76 -1.80 11.74 -11.27
CA ALA A 76 -2.62 12.45 -10.30
C ALA A 76 -3.69 11.55 -9.66
N ALA A 77 -4.20 10.53 -10.36
CA ALA A 77 -5.18 9.60 -9.80
C ALA A 77 -4.56 8.73 -8.69
N GLU A 78 -3.32 8.29 -8.88
CA GLU A 78 -2.59 7.45 -7.93
C GLU A 78 -2.30 8.22 -6.62
N VAL A 79 -1.82 9.46 -6.72
CA VAL A 79 -1.52 10.30 -5.55
C VAL A 79 -2.78 10.68 -4.77
N ARG A 80 -3.91 10.91 -5.46
CA ARG A 80 -5.20 11.23 -4.80
C ARG A 80 -5.73 10.09 -3.93
N GLY A 81 -5.44 8.83 -4.26
CA GLY A 81 -5.81 7.68 -3.43
C GLY A 81 -5.07 7.70 -2.08
N LEU A 82 -3.77 7.97 -2.12
CA LEU A 82 -2.93 8.02 -0.92
C LEU A 82 -3.27 9.22 -0.02
N ASP A 83 -3.49 10.41 -0.58
CA ASP A 83 -3.89 11.60 0.20
C ASP A 83 -5.22 11.39 0.93
N ARG A 84 -6.22 10.76 0.28
CA ARG A 84 -7.49 10.43 0.95
C ARG A 84 -7.31 9.46 2.10
N ALA A 85 -6.51 8.41 1.90
CA ALA A 85 -6.21 7.45 2.96
C ALA A 85 -5.51 8.14 4.14
N LEU A 86 -4.46 8.93 3.88
CA LEU A 86 -3.76 9.68 4.90
C LEU A 86 -4.68 10.63 5.66
N ARG A 87 -5.57 11.36 4.97
CA ARG A 87 -6.55 12.24 5.64
C ARG A 87 -7.48 11.47 6.57
N LEU A 88 -7.99 10.32 6.14
CA LEU A 88 -8.83 9.46 7.00
C LEU A 88 -8.06 8.95 8.22
N TRP A 89 -6.81 8.54 8.05
CA TRP A 89 -5.94 8.14 9.16
C TRP A 89 -5.65 9.31 10.12
N THR A 90 -5.35 10.50 9.60
CA THR A 90 -5.14 11.69 10.44
C THR A 90 -6.40 12.10 11.20
N ALA A 91 -7.58 12.00 10.58
CA ALA A 91 -8.85 12.27 11.24
C ALA A 91 -9.14 11.25 12.36
N ALA A 92 -8.93 9.96 12.10
CA ALA A 92 -9.08 8.91 13.10
C ALA A 92 -8.10 9.11 14.28
N ALA A 93 -6.83 9.42 13.99
CA ALA A 93 -5.83 9.72 15.01
C ALA A 93 -6.22 10.95 15.85
N ALA A 94 -6.71 12.03 15.23
CA ALA A 94 -7.18 13.21 15.95
C ALA A 94 -8.37 12.90 16.87
N VAL A 95 -9.34 12.11 16.41
CA VAL A 95 -10.48 11.68 17.24
C VAL A 95 -10.01 10.83 18.42
N LEU A 96 -9.11 9.88 18.21
CA LEU A 96 -8.55 9.06 19.29
C LEU A 96 -7.75 9.89 20.31
N LEU A 97 -6.97 10.86 19.83
CA LEU A 97 -6.23 11.79 20.69
C LEU A 97 -7.18 12.66 21.53
N LEU A 98 -8.22 13.22 20.93
CA LEU A 98 -9.22 14.02 21.63
C LEU A 98 -10.01 13.18 22.65
N ALA A 99 -10.40 11.96 22.29
CA ALA A 99 -11.08 11.04 23.20
C ALA A 99 -10.19 10.63 24.37
N GLY A 100 -8.92 10.28 24.10
CA GLY A 100 -7.94 9.94 25.12
C GLY A 100 -7.62 11.11 26.06
N LEU A 101 -7.47 12.32 25.51
CA LEU A 101 -7.28 13.54 26.30
C LEU A 101 -8.50 13.85 27.15
N GLY A 102 -9.71 13.70 26.60
CA GLY A 102 -10.97 13.86 27.33
C GLY A 102 -11.09 12.86 28.48
N LEU A 103 -10.74 11.60 28.25
CA LEU A 103 -10.75 10.55 29.28
C LEU A 103 -9.72 10.82 30.38
N LEU A 104 -8.52 11.28 30.02
CA LEU A 104 -7.47 11.68 30.97
C LEU A 104 -7.93 12.84 31.86
N LEU A 105 -8.55 13.86 31.26
CA LEU A 105 -9.08 15.02 31.98
C LEU A 105 -10.28 14.63 32.86
N ALA A 106 -11.19 13.78 32.38
CA ALA A 106 -12.33 13.28 33.15
C ALA A 106 -11.89 12.43 34.35
N GLY A 107 -10.88 11.57 34.17
CA GLY A 107 -10.27 10.80 35.25
C GLY A 107 -9.55 11.67 36.28
N ARG A 108 -8.86 12.73 35.84
CA ARG A 108 -8.18 13.67 36.75
C ARG A 108 -9.15 14.56 37.53
N ASN A 109 -10.29 14.92 36.93
CA ASN A 109 -11.33 15.75 37.54
C ASN A 109 -12.39 14.95 38.33
N GLY A 110 -12.26 13.61 38.40
CA GLY A 110 -13.19 12.77 39.16
C GLY A 110 -14.62 12.72 38.61
N LEU A 111 -14.81 13.02 37.31
CA LEU A 111 -16.12 13.05 36.64
C LEU A 111 -16.58 11.67 36.14
N LEU A 112 -15.69 10.67 36.11
CA LEU A 112 -16.11 9.29 35.90
C LEU A 112 -16.84 8.84 37.17
N PRO A 113 -18.04 8.22 37.06
CA PRO A 113 -18.68 7.60 38.20
C PRO A 113 -17.67 6.60 38.74
N ARG A 114 -17.13 6.87 39.93
CA ARG A 114 -16.38 5.89 40.68
C ARG A 114 -17.34 4.73 40.81
N GLU A 115 -17.08 3.64 40.08
CA GLU A 115 -17.85 2.42 40.20
C GLU A 115 -18.05 2.21 41.69
N VAL A 116 -19.32 2.04 42.08
CA VAL A 116 -19.74 1.89 43.46
C VAL A 116 -18.89 0.79 44.06
N ALA A 117 -17.79 1.18 44.68
CA ALA A 117 -16.89 0.28 45.36
C ALA A 117 -17.79 -0.41 46.36
N ALA A 118 -17.92 -1.73 46.22
CA ALA A 118 -18.84 -2.55 46.98
C ALA A 118 -18.85 -2.06 48.43
N SER A 119 -19.99 -1.50 48.84
CA SER A 119 -20.16 -1.06 50.23
C SER A 119 -19.88 -2.29 51.10
N PRO A 120 -19.14 -2.16 52.21
CA PRO A 120 -19.00 -3.28 53.14
C PRO A 120 -20.40 -3.81 53.51
N PRO A 121 -20.56 -5.14 53.69
CA PRO A 121 -21.86 -5.77 53.83
C PRO A 121 -22.69 -5.01 54.87
N ARG A 122 -23.89 -4.59 54.46
CA ARG A 122 -24.76 -3.82 55.35
C ARG A 122 -25.15 -4.72 56.51
N ASP A 123 -25.52 -4.13 57.64
CA ASP A 123 -26.03 -4.89 58.80
C ASP A 123 -27.18 -5.83 58.43
N LEU A 124 -27.91 -5.50 57.35
CA LEU A 124 -28.96 -6.34 56.78
C LEU A 124 -28.43 -7.63 56.15
N ASP A 125 -27.30 -7.59 55.44
CA ASP A 125 -26.67 -8.79 54.86
C ASP A 125 -26.15 -9.72 55.97
N ARG A 126 -25.63 -9.12 57.05
CA ARG A 126 -25.18 -9.86 58.24
C ARG A 126 -26.36 -10.51 58.97
N ALA A 127 -27.44 -9.77 59.20
CA ALA A 127 -28.65 -10.29 59.84
C ALA A 127 -29.30 -11.41 59.02
N VAL A 128 -29.34 -11.29 57.69
CA VAL A 128 -29.86 -12.34 56.80
C VAL A 128 -28.99 -13.59 56.89
N SER A 129 -27.66 -13.45 56.87
CA SER A 129 -26.75 -14.59 57.00
C SER A 129 -26.89 -15.31 58.35
N GLU A 130 -27.20 -14.57 59.41
CA GLU A 130 -27.39 -15.12 60.76
C GLU A 130 -28.71 -15.90 60.87
N ILE A 131 -29.77 -15.43 60.22
CA ILE A 131 -31.04 -16.16 60.14
C ILE A 131 -30.88 -17.45 59.35
N LEU A 132 -30.21 -17.39 58.19
CA LEU A 132 -30.02 -18.55 57.32
C LEU A 132 -29.14 -19.63 57.96
N ASN A 133 -28.17 -19.24 58.77
CA ASN A 133 -27.25 -20.16 59.44
C ASN A 133 -27.69 -20.54 60.87
N ARG A 134 -28.87 -20.11 61.32
CA ARG A 134 -29.40 -20.53 62.63
C ARG A 134 -29.78 -22.01 62.55
N PRO A 135 -29.15 -22.91 63.33
CA PRO A 135 -29.55 -24.31 63.36
C PRO A 135 -30.97 -24.43 63.91
N GLU A 136 -31.79 -25.29 63.30
CA GLU A 136 -33.16 -25.50 63.76
C GLU A 136 -33.19 -26.01 65.20
N PRO A 137 -34.11 -25.52 66.05
CA PRO A 137 -34.23 -26.02 67.41
C PRO A 137 -34.60 -27.50 67.38
N ALA A 138 -33.83 -28.31 68.11
CA ALA A 138 -34.13 -29.73 68.29
C ALA A 138 -35.57 -29.91 68.81
N PRO A 139 -36.32 -30.92 68.33
CA PRO A 139 -37.69 -31.14 68.79
C PRO A 139 -37.70 -31.36 70.30
N ALA A 140 -38.50 -30.57 71.00
CA ALA A 140 -38.72 -30.72 72.43
C ALA A 140 -39.44 -32.05 72.68
N GLU A 141 -38.72 -33.02 73.24
CA GLU A 141 -39.36 -34.22 73.80
C GLU A 141 -40.26 -33.78 74.95
N ALA A 142 -41.56 -33.87 74.70
CA ALA A 142 -42.63 -33.49 75.60
C ALA A 142 -42.57 -34.33 76.88
N SER A 143 -42.23 -33.69 77.99
CA SER A 143 -42.61 -34.15 79.31
C SER A 143 -44.12 -33.98 79.47
N GLU A 144 -44.89 -35.05 79.33
CA GLU A 144 -46.30 -35.07 79.73
C GLU A 144 -46.49 -36.07 80.87
N GLY A 145 -46.50 -35.53 82.10
CA GLY A 145 -46.91 -36.27 83.28
C GLY A 145 -48.44 -36.26 83.43
N ARG A 146 -49.01 -37.38 83.90
CA ARG A 146 -50.33 -37.40 84.55
C ARG A 146 -50.55 -38.66 85.42
N ARG A 147 -50.76 -38.38 86.72
CA ARG A 147 -51.32 -39.20 87.82
C ARG A 147 -50.41 -40.19 88.54
#